data_AF-A0A2M8C2N0-F1
#
_entry.id   AF-A0A2M8C2N0-F1
#
_cell.length_a   1.000
_cell.length_b   1.000
_cell.length_c   1.000
_cell.angle_alpha   90.00
_cell.angle_beta   90.00
_cell.angle_gamma   90.00
#
_symmetry.space_group_name_H-M   'P 1'
#
loop_
_entity.id
_entity.type
_entity.pdbx_description
1 polymer ?
#
loop_
_entity_poly.entity_id
_entity_poly.type
_entity_poly.pdbx_seq_one_letter_code
_entity_poly.pdbx_strand_id
1 'polypeptide(L)'
;MFSKTIQTIKTFFVPNQQNGFMPHALRTRTIALYVLIVVFIKSVSLLSGLTLPATRFFADVTSQLVITLSNNERVKQGLQPLAENAILDNAAMQKAQDMIANKYFAHNSPQGVDPWYWFKKSGYQYTYAGENLAIDFFESSDVVRAWKNSPSHWENLINQNYKDIGVAVARGNIEGYDTTVVVQLFGSPKATKPATQPSISPKPSARPSPRVSPIAYTSPVATPAPSVEGSAIVQPVQQIVATPTSQTTISHKIVRTVPTLVSSVMDTVMNPTIILGAFLAYLLIVFALGAFSRLYAFKPQALVGMAIVIIIVTSMIALPGVKDILHTQARALPPMQTMMP
;
A
#
# COMPACT_ATOMS: atom_id res chain seq x y z
N MET A 1 19.50 -31.87 28.89
CA MET A 1 18.49 -30.82 29.21
C MET A 1 17.29 -30.83 28.26
N PHE A 2 17.46 -31.05 26.94
CA PHE A 2 16.36 -31.00 25.96
C PHE A 2 15.19 -31.97 26.19
N SER A 3 15.41 -33.20 26.72
CA SER A 3 14.31 -34.16 26.89
C SER A 3 13.31 -33.74 27.96
N LYS A 4 13.76 -33.12 29.06
CA LYS A 4 12.87 -32.60 30.10
C LYS A 4 11.99 -31.48 29.56
N THR A 5 12.56 -30.55 28.79
CA THR A 5 11.81 -29.44 28.19
C THR A 5 10.74 -29.94 27.21
N ILE A 6 11.08 -30.91 26.36
CA ILE A 6 10.14 -31.53 25.41
C ILE A 6 9.02 -32.27 26.16
N GLN A 7 9.35 -32.94 27.26
CA GLN A 7 8.37 -33.67 28.07
C GLN A 7 7.44 -32.72 28.83
N THR A 8 7.94 -31.59 29.31
CA THR A 8 7.13 -30.50 29.88
C THR A 8 6.18 -29.91 28.85
N ILE A 9 6.64 -29.64 27.62
CA ILE A 9 5.78 -29.14 26.54
C ILE A 9 4.69 -30.17 26.19
N LYS A 10 5.07 -31.45 26.02
CA LYS A 10 4.10 -32.53 25.76
C LYS A 10 3.06 -32.68 26.86
N THR A 11 3.45 -32.64 28.13
CA THR A 11 2.51 -32.74 29.25
C THR A 11 1.64 -31.50 29.42
N PHE A 12 2.07 -30.35 28.90
CA PHE A 12 1.30 -29.13 28.91
C PHE A 12 0.21 -29.11 27.83
N PHE A 13 0.53 -29.54 26.60
CA PHE A 13 -0.37 -29.44 25.44
C PHE A 13 -1.07 -30.74 25.03
N VAL A 14 -0.47 -31.90 25.27
CA VAL A 14 -0.94 -33.19 24.75
C VAL A 14 -1.47 -34.06 25.88
N PRO A 15 -2.68 -34.64 25.76
CA PRO A 15 -3.19 -35.62 26.73
C PRO A 15 -2.25 -36.82 26.83
N ASN A 16 -1.87 -37.20 28.04
CA ASN A 16 -1.07 -38.39 28.28
C ASN A 16 -1.35 -38.93 29.69
N GLN A 17 -0.82 -40.12 30.00
CA GLN A 17 -1.03 -40.72 31.32
C GLN A 17 -0.47 -39.87 32.46
N GLN A 18 0.63 -39.13 32.24
CA GLN A 18 1.26 -38.29 33.27
C GLN A 18 0.43 -37.06 33.65
N ASN A 19 -0.45 -36.57 32.75
CA ASN A 19 -1.36 -35.47 33.05
C ASN A 19 -2.81 -35.91 33.29
N GLY A 20 -3.05 -37.21 33.50
CA GLY A 20 -4.39 -37.77 33.72
C GLY A 20 -5.30 -37.57 32.51
N PHE A 21 -4.72 -37.59 31.29
CA PHE A 21 -5.38 -37.30 30.02
C PHE A 21 -6.01 -35.90 29.93
N MET A 22 -5.58 -34.97 30.80
CA MET A 22 -6.01 -33.58 30.79
C MET A 22 -4.79 -32.66 30.66
N PRO A 23 -4.56 -32.07 29.47
CA PRO A 23 -3.48 -31.11 29.25
C PRO A 23 -3.52 -29.97 30.28
N HIS A 24 -2.36 -29.60 30.82
CA HIS A 24 -2.28 -28.49 31.78
C HIS A 24 -2.75 -27.15 31.19
N ALA A 25 -2.61 -26.97 29.87
CA ALA A 25 -3.14 -25.82 29.14
C ALA A 25 -4.67 -25.65 29.29
N LEU A 26 -5.41 -26.74 29.49
CA LEU A 26 -6.87 -26.77 29.54
C LEU A 26 -7.42 -26.85 30.97
N ARG A 27 -6.57 -26.71 31.99
CA ARG A 27 -7.01 -26.67 33.40
C ARG A 27 -7.61 -25.32 33.73
N THR A 28 -8.61 -25.31 34.62
CA THR A 28 -9.36 -24.11 35.04
C THR A 28 -8.45 -22.97 35.46
N ARG A 29 -7.35 -23.25 36.19
CA ARG A 29 -6.37 -22.23 36.60
C ARG A 29 -5.64 -21.58 35.42
N THR A 30 -5.26 -22.39 34.44
CA THR A 30 -4.56 -21.92 33.24
C THR A 30 -5.49 -21.15 32.31
N ILE A 31 -6.75 -21.59 32.20
CA ILE A 31 -7.80 -20.85 31.49
C ILE A 31 -8.06 -19.49 32.17
N ALA A 32 -8.15 -19.45 33.50
CA ALA A 32 -8.29 -18.19 34.24
C ALA A 32 -7.10 -17.25 34.01
N LEU A 33 -5.88 -17.79 33.96
CA LEU A 33 -4.68 -17.03 33.60
C LEU A 33 -4.77 -16.47 32.16
N TYR A 34 -5.19 -17.27 31.19
CA TYR A 34 -5.38 -16.80 29.81
C TYR A 34 -6.43 -15.70 29.71
N VAL A 35 -7.55 -15.83 30.42
CA VAL A 35 -8.58 -14.80 30.50
C VAL A 35 -8.01 -13.52 31.11
N LEU A 36 -7.25 -13.61 32.21
CA LEU A 36 -6.60 -12.44 32.82
C LEU A 36 -5.59 -11.78 31.89
N ILE A 37 -4.79 -12.55 31.15
CA ILE A 37 -3.83 -12.02 30.17
C ILE A 37 -4.57 -11.31 29.04
N VAL A 38 -5.65 -11.91 28.50
CA VAL A 38 -6.45 -11.28 27.43
C VAL A 38 -7.13 -10.01 27.94
N VAL A 39 -7.72 -10.03 29.14
CA VAL A 39 -8.32 -8.84 29.76
C VAL A 39 -7.25 -7.78 29.99
N PHE A 40 -6.06 -8.14 30.48
CA PHE A 40 -4.96 -7.20 30.66
C PHE A 40 -4.51 -6.58 29.35
N ILE A 41 -4.27 -7.38 28.30
CA ILE A 41 -3.91 -6.88 26.97
C ILE A 41 -5.01 -5.95 26.44
N LYS A 42 -6.28 -6.29 26.65
CA LYS A 42 -7.41 -5.47 26.21
C LYS A 42 -7.54 -4.18 27.01
N SER A 43 -7.40 -4.22 28.32
CA SER A 43 -7.40 -3.04 29.19
C SER A 43 -6.26 -2.11 28.85
N VAL A 44 -5.06 -2.63 28.60
CA VAL A 44 -3.92 -1.85 28.09
C VAL A 44 -4.25 -1.26 26.72
N SER A 45 -4.80 -2.03 25.78
CA SER A 45 -5.16 -1.53 24.44
C SER A 45 -6.25 -0.46 24.47
N LEU A 46 -7.28 -0.62 25.30
CA LEU A 46 -8.35 0.36 25.51
C LEU A 46 -7.82 1.63 26.20
N LEU A 47 -6.99 1.47 27.23
CA LEU A 47 -6.40 2.61 27.94
C LEU A 47 -5.41 3.37 27.05
N SER A 48 -4.66 2.67 26.20
CA SER A 48 -3.85 3.29 25.15
C SER A 48 -4.71 4.05 24.14
N GLY A 49 -5.87 3.52 23.73
CA GLY A 49 -6.80 4.23 22.84
C GLY A 49 -7.47 5.47 23.47
N LEU A 50 -7.55 5.53 24.81
CA LEU A 50 -8.11 6.67 25.55
C LEU A 50 -7.06 7.74 25.91
N THR A 51 -5.79 7.35 26.06
CA THR A 51 -4.71 8.23 26.56
C THR A 51 -3.72 8.64 25.49
N LEU A 52 -3.55 7.84 24.44
CA LEU A 52 -2.82 8.20 23.23
C LEU A 52 -3.88 8.64 22.21
N PRO A 53 -4.03 9.94 21.90
CA PRO A 53 -4.80 10.33 20.72
C PRO A 53 -4.22 9.53 19.56
N ALA A 54 -5.07 8.86 18.76
CA ALA A 54 -4.61 8.12 17.59
C ALA A 54 -3.60 8.99 16.86
N THR A 55 -2.33 8.62 17.00
CA THR A 55 -1.27 9.55 16.65
C THR A 55 -1.34 9.68 15.15
N ARG A 56 -1.66 10.88 14.65
CA ARG A 56 -1.69 11.25 13.22
C ARG A 56 -0.41 10.82 12.47
N PHE A 57 0.64 10.48 13.22
CA PHE A 57 1.87 9.83 12.79
C PHE A 57 1.68 8.49 12.06
N PHE A 58 0.61 7.73 12.29
CA PHE A 58 0.35 6.44 11.63
C PHE A 58 -0.74 6.50 10.53
N ALA A 59 -0.96 7.65 9.90
CA ALA A 59 -1.89 7.70 8.76
C ALA A 59 -1.34 6.84 7.60
N ASP A 60 -1.96 5.69 7.33
CA ASP A 60 -1.59 4.76 6.25
C ASP A 60 -2.40 5.05 4.98
N VAL A 61 -2.48 6.34 4.64
CA VAL A 61 -3.11 6.79 3.41
C VAL A 61 -2.05 6.83 2.31
N THR A 62 -2.18 5.95 1.32
CA THR A 62 -1.24 5.85 0.20
C THR A 62 -1.98 5.96 -1.12
N SER A 63 -1.41 6.66 -2.09
CA SER A 63 -2.01 6.83 -3.42
C SER A 63 -2.33 5.48 -4.07
N GLN A 64 -1.41 4.51 -4.01
CA GLN A 64 -1.58 3.20 -4.64
C GLN A 64 -2.77 2.43 -4.06
N LEU A 65 -2.94 2.46 -2.73
CA LEU A 65 -4.03 1.74 -2.09
C LEU A 65 -5.38 2.42 -2.39
N VAL A 66 -5.42 3.76 -2.41
CA VAL A 66 -6.62 4.52 -2.82
C VAL A 66 -7.01 4.19 -4.27
N ILE A 67 -6.05 4.12 -5.21
CA ILE A 67 -6.30 3.71 -6.60
C ILE A 67 -6.83 2.28 -6.66
N THR A 68 -6.18 1.35 -5.96
CA THR A 68 -6.57 -0.07 -5.94
C THR A 68 -7.99 -0.25 -5.42
N LEU A 69 -8.33 0.40 -4.30
CA LEU A 69 -9.65 0.34 -3.69
C LEU A 69 -10.71 1.00 -4.59
N SER A 70 -10.39 2.11 -5.25
CA SER A 70 -11.28 2.77 -6.21
C SER A 70 -11.59 1.84 -7.39
N ASN A 71 -10.57 1.19 -7.95
CA ASN A 71 -10.73 0.22 -9.04
C ASN A 71 -11.51 -1.03 -8.59
N ASN A 72 -11.35 -1.48 -7.35
CA ASN A 72 -12.16 -2.57 -6.80
C ASN A 72 -13.65 -2.21 -6.76
N GLU A 73 -13.99 -0.97 -6.38
CA GLU A 73 -15.39 -0.51 -6.43
C GLU A 73 -15.92 -0.43 -7.87
N ARG A 74 -15.10 0.01 -8.84
CA ARG A 74 -15.47 0.01 -10.26
C ARG A 74 -15.75 -1.40 -10.80
N VAL A 75 -14.88 -2.35 -10.50
CA VAL A 75 -15.04 -3.76 -10.92
C VAL A 75 -16.32 -4.37 -10.33
N LYS A 76 -16.67 -4.04 -9.07
CA LYS A 76 -17.94 -4.48 -8.46
C LYS A 76 -19.18 -3.97 -9.21
N GLN A 77 -19.06 -2.83 -9.92
CA GLN A 77 -20.12 -2.27 -10.77
C GLN A 77 -20.04 -2.75 -12.23
N GLY A 78 -19.16 -3.71 -12.54
CA GLY A 78 -18.97 -4.21 -13.91
C GLY A 78 -18.20 -3.24 -14.82
N LEU A 79 -17.53 -2.24 -14.27
CA LEU A 79 -16.76 -1.26 -15.01
C LEU A 79 -15.29 -1.68 -15.15
N GLN A 80 -14.65 -1.19 -16.20
CA GLN A 80 -13.21 -1.35 -16.37
C GLN A 80 -12.43 -0.55 -15.31
N PRO A 81 -11.34 -1.12 -14.77
CA PRO A 81 -10.44 -0.36 -13.89
C PRO A 81 -9.79 0.77 -14.68
N LEU A 82 -9.55 1.89 -14.00
CA LEU A 82 -8.83 3.04 -14.54
C LEU A 82 -7.32 2.77 -14.53
N ALA A 83 -6.63 3.27 -15.56
CA ALA A 83 -5.18 3.23 -15.67
C ALA A 83 -4.55 4.36 -14.85
N GLU A 84 -3.56 4.03 -14.02
CA GLU A 84 -2.78 5.03 -13.30
C GLU A 84 -1.99 5.90 -14.29
N ASN A 85 -2.06 7.22 -14.12
CA ASN A 85 -1.43 8.18 -15.02
C ASN A 85 -0.56 9.18 -14.24
N ALA A 86 0.75 9.09 -14.47
CA ALA A 86 1.74 9.92 -13.79
C ALA A 86 1.56 11.45 -13.98
N ILE A 87 0.94 11.87 -15.10
CA ILE A 87 0.64 13.29 -15.34
C ILE A 87 -0.49 13.75 -14.40
N LEU A 88 -1.50 12.90 -14.20
CA LEU A 88 -2.58 13.14 -13.25
C LEU A 88 -2.09 13.07 -11.80
N ASP A 89 -1.16 12.17 -11.47
CA ASP A 89 -0.53 12.14 -10.14
C ASP A 89 0.19 13.46 -9.83
N ASN A 90 0.93 13.99 -10.82
CA ASN A 90 1.60 15.28 -10.68
C ASN A 90 0.60 16.44 -10.55
N ALA A 91 -0.50 16.42 -11.32
CA ALA A 91 -1.57 17.41 -11.18
C ALA A 91 -2.22 17.35 -9.78
N ALA A 92 -2.52 16.15 -9.29
CA ALA A 92 -3.09 15.93 -7.97
C ALA A 92 -2.14 16.41 -6.86
N MET A 93 -0.84 16.16 -6.99
CA MET A 93 0.17 16.60 -6.03
C MET A 93 0.28 18.13 -6.00
N GLN A 94 0.31 18.79 -7.16
CA GLN A 94 0.35 20.25 -7.22
C GLN A 94 -0.91 20.88 -6.58
N LYS A 95 -2.09 20.32 -6.83
CA LYS A 95 -3.34 20.74 -6.18
C LYS A 95 -3.29 20.54 -4.67
N ALA A 96 -2.78 19.41 -4.19
CA ALA A 96 -2.64 19.13 -2.76
C ALA A 96 -1.68 20.10 -2.07
N GLN A 97 -0.54 20.38 -2.71
CA GLN A 97 0.43 21.36 -2.24
C GLN A 97 -0.15 22.78 -2.21
N ASP A 98 -0.93 23.15 -3.21
CA ASP A 98 -1.62 24.45 -3.25
C ASP A 98 -2.62 24.61 -2.09
N MET A 99 -3.43 23.59 -1.81
CA MET A 99 -4.33 23.55 -0.64
C MET A 99 -3.59 23.74 0.67
N ILE A 100 -2.47 23.04 0.84
CA ILE A 100 -1.64 23.14 2.05
C ILE A 100 -0.95 24.51 2.17
N ALA A 101 -0.38 25.01 1.07
CA ALA A 101 0.35 26.27 1.05
C ALA A 101 -0.59 27.46 1.33
N ASN A 102 -1.76 27.45 0.71
CA ASN A 102 -2.76 28.52 0.82
C ASN A 102 -3.81 28.25 1.91
N LYS A 103 -3.61 27.24 2.76
CA LYS A 103 -4.41 26.94 3.95
C LYS A 103 -5.91 26.82 3.67
N TYR A 104 -6.28 26.09 2.62
CA TYR A 104 -7.67 25.90 2.25
C TYR A 104 -7.96 24.45 1.88
N PHE A 105 -9.23 24.06 1.98
CA PHE A 105 -9.72 22.78 1.50
C PHE A 105 -10.99 23.01 0.68
N ALA A 106 -10.84 23.13 -0.64
CA ALA A 106 -11.92 23.38 -1.59
C ALA A 106 -11.50 22.98 -3.02
N HIS A 107 -12.48 22.73 -3.89
CA HIS A 107 -12.26 22.51 -5.32
C HIS A 107 -11.60 23.74 -5.97
N ASN A 108 -12.09 24.95 -5.66
CA ASN A 108 -11.50 26.19 -6.14
C ASN A 108 -10.58 26.81 -5.09
N SER A 109 -9.44 27.35 -5.52
CA SER A 109 -8.59 28.11 -4.60
C SER A 109 -9.27 29.42 -4.20
N PRO A 110 -8.87 30.04 -3.07
CA PRO A 110 -9.32 31.38 -2.68
C PRO A 110 -9.03 32.46 -3.74
N GLN A 111 -8.07 32.20 -4.64
CA GLN A 111 -7.70 33.06 -5.76
C GLN A 111 -8.50 32.74 -7.04
N GLY A 112 -9.48 31.84 -6.97
CA GLY A 112 -10.35 31.48 -8.10
C GLY A 112 -9.75 30.46 -9.07
N VAL A 113 -8.66 29.78 -8.71
CA VAL A 113 -8.09 28.70 -9.54
C VAL A 113 -8.95 27.46 -9.44
N ASP A 114 -9.53 27.01 -10.55
CA ASP A 114 -10.32 25.79 -10.62
C ASP A 114 -9.45 24.51 -10.65
N PRO A 115 -10.03 23.30 -10.47
CA PRO A 115 -9.29 22.05 -10.55
C PRO A 115 -8.61 21.79 -11.90
N TRP A 116 -9.20 22.31 -12.98
CA TRP A 116 -8.79 22.03 -14.36
C TRP A 116 -7.49 22.74 -14.75
N TYR A 117 -7.20 23.84 -14.08
CA TYR A 117 -5.90 24.49 -14.14
C TYR A 117 -4.74 23.50 -13.93
N TRP A 118 -4.86 22.56 -12.98
CA TRP A 118 -3.81 21.60 -12.66
C TRP A 118 -3.61 20.54 -13.75
N PHE A 119 -4.68 20.12 -14.42
CA PHE A 119 -4.60 19.26 -15.60
C PHE A 119 -3.81 19.96 -16.71
N LYS A 120 -4.17 21.22 -17.02
CA LYS A 120 -3.51 22.02 -18.05
C LYS A 120 -2.04 22.28 -17.71
N LYS A 121 -1.74 22.66 -16.47
CA LYS A 121 -0.39 22.95 -15.99
C LYS A 121 0.52 21.72 -16.05
N SER A 122 -0.01 20.54 -15.76
CA SER A 122 0.73 19.28 -15.88
C SER A 122 0.80 18.74 -17.31
N GLY A 123 0.05 19.32 -18.25
CA GLY A 123 0.04 18.92 -19.66
C GLY A 123 -0.92 17.77 -20.00
N TYR A 124 -1.87 17.44 -19.11
CA TYR A 124 -2.90 16.44 -19.41
C TYR A 124 -4.03 17.08 -20.22
N GLN A 125 -4.15 16.71 -21.49
CA GLN A 125 -5.27 17.13 -22.34
C GLN A 125 -6.39 16.11 -22.24
N TYR A 126 -7.61 16.57 -21.94
CA TYR A 126 -8.73 15.69 -21.65
C TYR A 126 -9.99 16.00 -22.47
N THR A 127 -10.86 14.99 -22.58
CA THR A 127 -12.25 15.12 -23.04
C THR A 127 -13.23 15.06 -21.86
N TYR A 128 -12.86 14.33 -20.80
CA TYR A 128 -13.60 14.27 -19.55
C TYR A 128 -12.61 14.39 -18.41
N ALA A 129 -12.99 15.12 -17.35
CA ALA A 129 -12.22 15.23 -16.13
C ALA A 129 -13.13 15.17 -14.89
N GLY A 130 -12.55 14.79 -13.76
CA GLY A 130 -13.23 14.73 -12.46
C GLY A 130 -12.26 14.88 -11.31
N GLU A 131 -12.75 15.32 -10.15
CA GLU A 131 -11.96 15.47 -8.92
C GLU A 131 -12.75 14.98 -7.71
N ASN A 132 -12.11 14.17 -6.87
CA ASN A 132 -12.55 13.84 -5.52
C ASN A 132 -11.50 14.33 -4.51
N LEU A 133 -11.97 14.94 -3.41
CA LEU A 133 -11.10 15.46 -2.35
C LEU A 133 -11.48 14.84 -1.01
N ALA A 134 -10.49 14.52 -0.18
CA ALA A 134 -10.69 14.08 1.19
C ALA A 134 -9.62 14.67 2.11
N ILE A 135 -9.98 14.89 3.37
CA ILE A 135 -9.10 15.45 4.39
C ILE A 135 -9.26 14.73 5.73
N ASP A 136 -8.16 14.61 6.47
CA ASP A 136 -8.09 14.10 7.85
C ASP A 136 -8.53 12.64 8.03
N PHE A 137 -8.32 11.82 6.99
CA PHE A 137 -8.46 10.37 7.09
C PHE A 137 -7.16 9.70 7.54
N PHE A 138 -7.30 8.61 8.30
CA PHE A 138 -6.18 7.81 8.80
C PHE A 138 -5.90 6.57 7.95
N GLU A 139 -6.91 6.03 7.25
CA GLU A 139 -6.77 4.83 6.41
C GLU A 139 -7.30 5.10 5.00
N SER A 140 -6.59 4.58 3.99
CA SER A 140 -7.03 4.63 2.59
C SER A 140 -8.42 4.02 2.38
N SER A 141 -8.77 3.00 3.17
CA SER A 141 -10.08 2.33 3.09
C SER A 141 -11.25 3.21 3.53
N ASP A 142 -11.00 4.09 4.50
CA ASP A 142 -12.02 5.01 5.00
C ASP A 142 -12.24 6.17 4.03
N VAL A 143 -11.19 6.64 3.33
CA VAL A 143 -11.29 7.63 2.25
C VAL A 143 -12.25 7.15 1.16
N VAL A 144 -12.00 5.96 0.61
CA VAL A 144 -12.83 5.41 -0.48
C VAL A 144 -14.24 5.10 0.00
N ARG A 145 -14.41 4.64 1.25
CA ARG A 145 -15.73 4.43 1.86
C ARG A 145 -16.50 5.74 2.00
N ALA A 146 -15.86 6.83 2.43
CA ALA A 146 -16.48 8.13 2.54
C ALA A 146 -16.94 8.67 1.18
N TRP A 147 -16.10 8.53 0.15
CA TRP A 147 -16.50 8.86 -1.23
C TRP A 147 -17.66 7.98 -1.73
N LYS A 148 -17.63 6.68 -1.47
CA LYS A 148 -18.75 5.79 -1.84
C LYS A 148 -20.08 6.16 -1.17
N ASN A 149 -20.04 6.60 0.08
CA ASN A 149 -21.23 6.98 0.83
C ASN A 149 -21.74 8.39 0.47
N SER A 150 -21.01 9.13 -0.38
CA SER A 150 -21.43 10.42 -0.88
C SER A 150 -21.88 10.30 -2.35
N PRO A 151 -23.17 10.57 -2.66
CA PRO A 151 -23.71 10.33 -4.01
C PRO A 151 -22.88 10.95 -5.14
N SER A 152 -22.44 12.19 -4.96
CA SER A 152 -21.68 12.92 -5.97
C SER A 152 -20.26 12.39 -6.15
N HIS A 153 -19.55 12.03 -5.08
CA HIS A 153 -18.23 11.39 -5.20
C HIS A 153 -18.31 10.00 -5.79
N TRP A 154 -19.38 9.28 -5.45
CA TRP A 154 -19.67 7.98 -6.02
C TRP A 154 -19.87 8.07 -7.53
N GLU A 155 -20.62 9.08 -8.02
CA GLU A 155 -20.78 9.34 -9.46
C GLU A 155 -19.44 9.46 -10.17
N ASN A 156 -18.46 10.17 -9.61
CA ASN A 156 -17.10 10.23 -10.17
C ASN A 156 -16.40 8.86 -10.17
N LEU A 157 -16.45 8.13 -9.05
CA LEU A 157 -15.83 6.81 -8.91
C LEU A 157 -16.33 5.82 -9.97
N ILE A 158 -17.63 5.86 -10.28
CA ILE A 158 -18.28 4.93 -11.24
C ILE A 158 -18.55 5.53 -12.62
N ASN A 159 -18.03 6.72 -12.92
CA ASN A 159 -18.21 7.33 -14.23
C ASN A 159 -17.49 6.49 -15.30
N GLN A 160 -18.23 6.07 -16.32
CA GLN A 160 -17.73 5.21 -17.40
C GLN A 160 -16.87 5.97 -18.41
N ASN A 161 -16.99 7.30 -18.44
CA ASN A 161 -16.25 8.12 -19.40
C ASN A 161 -14.76 8.15 -19.10
N TYR A 162 -14.36 8.04 -17.83
CA TYR A 162 -12.97 8.07 -17.37
C TYR A 162 -12.18 6.84 -17.79
N LYS A 163 -10.91 7.06 -18.15
CA LYS A 163 -9.94 6.02 -18.53
C LYS A 163 -8.72 6.01 -17.63
N ASP A 164 -8.34 7.18 -17.14
CA ASP A 164 -7.16 7.41 -16.33
C ASP A 164 -7.53 7.89 -14.94
N ILE A 165 -6.67 7.59 -13.98
CA ILE A 165 -6.74 8.05 -12.59
C ILE A 165 -5.36 8.53 -12.15
N GLY A 166 -5.31 9.59 -11.35
CA GLY A 166 -4.12 9.98 -10.59
C GLY A 166 -4.49 10.34 -9.17
N VAL A 167 -3.64 10.00 -8.20
CA VAL A 167 -3.90 10.25 -6.79
C VAL A 167 -2.65 10.78 -6.10
N ALA A 168 -2.83 11.86 -5.33
CA ALA A 168 -1.81 12.36 -4.44
C ALA A 168 -2.31 12.38 -2.99
N VAL A 169 -1.39 12.04 -2.09
CA VAL A 169 -1.56 12.19 -0.65
C VAL A 169 -0.48 13.14 -0.16
N ALA A 170 -0.87 14.22 0.49
CA ALA A 170 0.06 15.20 1.03
C ALA A 170 -0.28 15.49 2.50
N ARG A 171 0.76 15.58 3.33
CA ARG A 171 0.63 16.03 4.72
C ARG A 171 1.11 17.46 4.84
N GLY A 172 0.41 18.25 5.63
CA GLY A 172 0.75 19.63 5.86
C GLY A 172 -0.06 20.20 7.00
N ASN A 173 -0.02 21.51 7.15
CA ASN A 173 -0.82 22.21 8.14
C ASN A 173 -1.85 23.08 7.42
N ILE A 174 -3.13 22.99 7.78
CA ILE A 174 -4.20 23.87 7.30
C ILE A 174 -4.87 24.48 8.53
N GLU A 175 -4.96 25.80 8.57
CA GLU A 175 -5.60 26.55 9.67
C GLU A 175 -5.09 26.17 11.09
N GLY A 176 -3.82 25.79 11.23
CA GLY A 176 -3.22 25.42 12.51
C GLY A 176 -3.32 23.93 12.86
N TYR A 177 -3.97 23.12 12.02
CA TYR A 177 -4.11 21.68 12.22
C TYR A 177 -3.24 20.87 11.24
N ASP A 178 -2.47 19.92 11.77
CA ASP A 178 -1.71 18.97 10.96
C ASP A 178 -2.65 17.99 10.27
N THR A 179 -2.73 18.06 8.95
CA THR A 179 -3.74 17.40 8.15
C THR A 179 -3.12 16.51 7.08
N THR A 180 -3.86 15.47 6.71
CA THR A 180 -3.58 14.68 5.50
C THR A 180 -4.64 15.00 4.46
N VAL A 181 -4.21 15.51 3.31
CA VAL A 181 -5.05 15.85 2.17
C VAL A 181 -4.88 14.79 1.09
N VAL A 182 -5.99 14.29 0.57
CA VAL A 182 -6.04 13.35 -0.54
C VAL A 182 -6.74 14.00 -1.72
N VAL A 183 -6.06 14.01 -2.87
CA VAL A 183 -6.60 14.48 -4.15
C VAL A 183 -6.64 13.30 -5.11
N GLN A 184 -7.82 13.00 -5.63
CA GLN A 184 -8.03 11.99 -6.66
C GLN A 184 -8.57 12.67 -7.91
N LEU A 185 -7.82 12.57 -9.00
CA LEU A 185 -8.16 13.13 -10.30
C LEU A 185 -8.49 12.01 -11.28
N PHE A 186 -9.50 12.25 -12.11
CA PHE A 186 -9.94 11.35 -13.17
C PHE A 186 -9.82 12.04 -14.52
N GLY A 187 -9.46 11.28 -15.56
CA GLY A 187 -9.28 11.82 -16.89
C GLY A 187 -9.63 10.85 -18.00
N SER A 188 -9.98 11.41 -19.15
CA SER A 188 -9.99 10.69 -20.42
C SER A 188 -9.19 11.49 -21.42
N PRO A 189 -8.08 10.95 -21.94
CA PRO A 189 -7.18 11.74 -22.76
C PRO A 189 -7.90 12.18 -24.03
N LYS A 190 -7.74 13.45 -24.41
CA LYS A 190 -8.19 13.93 -25.72
C LYS A 190 -7.44 13.14 -26.77
N ALA A 191 -8.16 12.59 -27.75
CA ALA A 191 -7.55 11.84 -28.84
C ALA A 191 -6.55 12.74 -29.58
N THR A 192 -5.26 12.57 -29.31
CA THR A 192 -4.20 13.10 -30.15
C THR A 192 -4.10 12.19 -31.35
N LYS A 193 -4.23 12.76 -32.56
CA LYS A 193 -3.87 12.07 -33.80
C LYS A 193 -2.46 11.50 -33.58
N PRO A 194 -2.20 10.21 -33.86
CA PRO A 194 -0.92 9.60 -33.52
C PRO A 194 0.21 10.45 -34.09
N ALA A 195 1.11 10.93 -33.23
CA ALA A 195 2.41 11.36 -33.69
C ALA A 195 3.05 10.14 -34.35
N THR A 196 3.39 10.25 -35.64
CA THR A 196 4.04 9.21 -36.41
C THR A 196 5.30 8.77 -35.66
N GLN A 197 5.18 7.68 -34.90
CA GLN A 197 6.32 6.96 -34.36
C GLN A 197 7.15 6.53 -35.58
N PRO A 198 8.46 6.81 -35.67
CA PRO A 198 9.27 6.30 -36.75
C PRO A 198 9.13 4.77 -36.75
N SER A 199 8.45 4.26 -37.77
CA SER A 199 8.34 2.83 -38.02
C SER A 199 9.76 2.29 -38.24
N ILE A 200 10.31 1.65 -37.21
CA ILE A 200 11.40 0.71 -37.38
C ILE A 200 10.84 -0.44 -38.23
N SER A 201 11.01 -0.33 -39.55
CA SER A 201 10.75 -1.42 -40.48
C SER A 201 11.53 -2.66 -40.05
N PRO A 202 10.89 -3.84 -39.94
CA PRO A 202 11.61 -5.07 -39.70
C PRO A 202 12.48 -5.39 -40.91
N LYS A 203 13.79 -5.38 -40.72
CA LYS A 203 14.78 -5.88 -41.68
C LYS A 203 14.51 -7.38 -41.91
N PRO A 204 14.37 -7.88 -43.16
CA PRO A 204 13.97 -9.25 -43.42
C PRO A 204 14.97 -10.29 -42.92
N SER A 205 14.42 -11.36 -42.32
CA SER A 205 15.12 -12.54 -41.86
C SER A 205 15.77 -13.34 -43.01
N ALA A 206 16.89 -13.96 -42.70
CA ALA A 206 17.79 -14.64 -43.63
C ALA A 206 17.14 -15.83 -44.37
N ARG A 207 17.48 -15.98 -45.65
CA ARG A 207 17.22 -17.19 -46.47
C ARG A 207 18.49 -18.08 -46.46
N PRO A 208 18.37 -19.42 -46.45
CA PRO A 208 19.52 -20.30 -46.22
C PRO A 208 20.39 -20.50 -47.47
N SER A 209 21.69 -20.65 -47.22
CA SER A 209 22.77 -20.89 -48.19
C SER A 209 22.66 -22.24 -48.91
N PRO A 210 23.25 -22.38 -50.11
CA PRO A 210 23.78 -23.64 -50.60
C PRO A 210 25.32 -23.73 -50.46
N ARG A 211 25.78 -24.94 -50.14
CA ARG A 211 27.17 -25.46 -50.05
C ARG A 211 27.60 -25.95 -51.47
N VAL A 212 28.82 -25.86 -52.02
CA VAL A 212 30.15 -26.51 -51.78
C VAL A 212 31.11 -25.97 -52.92
N SER A 213 32.26 -25.29 -52.70
CA SER A 213 33.72 -25.71 -52.68
C SER A 213 34.37 -26.17 -54.03
N PRO A 214 35.74 -26.19 -54.25
CA PRO A 214 36.93 -25.54 -53.60
C PRO A 214 38.15 -25.10 -54.51
N ILE A 215 39.25 -24.63 -53.84
CA ILE A 215 40.74 -24.52 -54.16
C ILE A 215 41.18 -23.32 -55.05
N ALA A 216 42.27 -22.55 -54.85
CA ALA A 216 43.63 -22.79 -54.32
C ALA A 216 44.40 -21.54 -53.78
N TYR A 217 45.43 -21.83 -52.98
CA TYR A 217 46.51 -21.06 -52.32
C TYR A 217 47.17 -19.94 -53.15
N THR A 218 47.75 -18.86 -52.59
CA THR A 218 49.04 -18.81 -51.85
C THR A 218 49.26 -17.51 -51.03
N SER A 219 49.94 -17.61 -49.89
CA SER A 219 50.77 -16.55 -49.24
C SER A 219 52.23 -16.66 -49.74
N PRO A 220 53.26 -15.86 -49.33
CA PRO A 220 53.34 -14.85 -48.25
C PRO A 220 54.22 -13.58 -48.54
N VAL A 221 54.40 -12.73 -47.51
CA VAL A 221 55.68 -12.14 -47.03
C VAL A 221 55.73 -10.60 -46.79
N ALA A 222 56.01 -10.29 -45.51
CA ALA A 222 56.81 -9.22 -44.87
C ALA A 222 56.49 -7.70 -44.93
N THR A 223 56.40 -7.16 -43.71
CA THR A 223 56.72 -5.82 -43.18
C THR A 223 58.16 -5.36 -43.54
N PRO A 224 58.54 -4.06 -43.42
CA PRO A 224 58.74 -3.41 -42.12
C PRO A 224 58.30 -1.93 -42.02
N ALA A 225 58.18 -1.44 -40.78
CA ALA A 225 58.11 -0.02 -40.41
C ALA A 225 59.47 0.68 -40.59
N PRO A 226 59.52 2.03 -40.51
CA PRO A 226 60.14 2.60 -39.30
C PRO A 226 59.45 3.87 -38.74
N SER A 227 59.88 4.16 -37.51
CA SER A 227 59.58 5.29 -36.61
C SER A 227 60.34 6.58 -37.01
N VAL A 228 59.96 7.74 -36.43
CA VAL A 228 60.85 8.74 -35.77
C VAL A 228 60.07 10.03 -35.37
N GLU A 229 60.05 10.25 -34.05
CA GLU A 229 60.25 11.48 -33.21
C GLU A 229 59.65 12.86 -33.53
N GLY A 230 59.16 13.52 -32.44
CA GLY A 230 59.82 14.75 -31.97
C GLY A 230 58.95 15.92 -31.48
N SER A 231 58.92 16.14 -30.14
CA SER A 231 58.87 17.43 -29.41
C SER A 231 57.66 18.40 -29.55
N ALA A 232 57.25 19.22 -28.57
CA ALA A 232 57.57 19.43 -27.16
C ALA A 232 56.55 20.44 -26.55
N ILE A 233 56.17 20.23 -25.28
CA ILE A 233 56.06 21.19 -24.15
C ILE A 233 55.36 22.55 -24.36
N VAL A 234 54.31 22.85 -23.54
CA VAL A 234 54.21 24.01 -22.61
C VAL A 234 53.00 23.84 -21.66
N GLN A 235 53.28 23.81 -20.35
CA GLN A 235 52.44 24.26 -19.23
C GLN A 235 53.11 25.56 -18.69
N PRO A 236 52.43 26.53 -18.03
CA PRO A 236 52.04 26.37 -16.61
C PRO A 236 50.87 27.23 -16.05
N VAL A 237 50.58 26.95 -14.76
CA VAL A 237 50.10 27.81 -13.65
C VAL A 237 48.66 27.62 -13.14
N GLN A 238 48.60 27.14 -11.89
CA GLN A 238 47.47 27.11 -10.95
C GLN A 238 46.90 28.50 -10.62
N GLN A 239 45.58 28.58 -10.46
CA GLN A 239 44.98 29.43 -9.43
C GLN A 239 43.83 28.70 -8.74
N ILE A 240 43.95 28.65 -7.41
CA ILE A 240 43.01 28.09 -6.44
C ILE A 240 41.97 29.19 -6.14
N VAL A 241 40.68 28.84 -6.04
CA VAL A 241 39.71 29.26 -4.98
C VAL A 241 38.25 29.06 -5.43
N ALA A 242 37.47 28.54 -4.48
CA ALA A 242 36.00 28.50 -4.34
C ALA A 242 35.22 27.33 -4.97
N THR A 243 35.00 26.33 -4.13
CA THR A 243 33.90 25.36 -4.14
C THR A 243 32.53 26.05 -4.20
N PRO A 244 31.55 25.46 -4.88
CA PRO A 244 30.40 24.97 -4.12
C PRO A 244 30.07 23.51 -4.45
N THR A 245 29.65 22.82 -3.40
CA THR A 245 29.29 21.42 -3.28
C THR A 245 28.37 20.91 -4.40
N SER A 246 28.91 20.10 -5.31
CA SER A 246 28.11 19.23 -6.17
C SER A 246 27.46 18.14 -5.33
N GLN A 247 26.14 18.20 -5.17
CA GLN A 247 25.35 17.02 -4.79
C GLN A 247 25.38 16.05 -5.96
N THR A 248 26.14 14.97 -5.81
CA THR A 248 26.15 13.85 -6.73
C THR A 248 24.74 13.28 -6.85
N THR A 249 24.18 13.42 -8.05
CA THR A 249 23.03 12.65 -8.51
C THR A 249 23.42 11.17 -8.49
N ILE A 250 23.07 10.46 -7.41
CA ILE A 250 23.20 9.00 -7.40
C ILE A 250 22.05 8.45 -8.25
N SER A 251 22.46 7.93 -9.40
CA SER A 251 21.69 7.06 -10.27
C SER A 251 21.11 5.90 -9.44
N HIS A 252 19.85 6.02 -9.02
CA HIS A 252 19.13 4.96 -8.32
C HIS A 252 18.66 3.91 -9.32
N LYS A 253 19.63 3.16 -9.86
CA LYS A 253 19.41 1.99 -10.70
C LYS A 253 20.30 0.87 -10.21
N ILE A 254 20.06 0.40 -8.99
CA ILE A 254 20.32 -0.96 -8.47
C ILE A 254 19.68 -0.99 -7.07
N VAL A 255 18.53 -1.66 -6.95
CA VAL A 255 18.05 -2.56 -5.87
C VAL A 255 16.58 -2.81 -6.19
N ARG A 256 16.32 -3.66 -7.18
CA ARG A 256 15.01 -4.30 -7.39
C ARG A 256 15.28 -5.78 -7.49
N THR A 257 15.26 -6.45 -6.35
CA THR A 257 14.66 -7.79 -6.17
C THR A 257 14.86 -8.22 -4.72
N VAL A 258 13.75 -8.64 -4.10
CA VAL A 258 13.57 -9.15 -2.71
C VAL A 258 13.44 -8.05 -1.64
N PRO A 259 12.21 -7.54 -1.42
CA PRO A 259 11.59 -7.79 -0.11
C PRO A 259 10.04 -7.89 -0.14
N THR A 260 9.40 -8.41 -1.19
CA THR A 260 7.93 -8.52 -1.21
C THR A 260 7.39 -9.53 -0.20
N LEU A 261 8.13 -10.61 0.07
CA LEU A 261 7.68 -11.63 1.01
C LEU A 261 7.78 -11.16 2.46
N VAL A 262 8.88 -10.51 2.85
CA VAL A 262 9.10 -10.06 4.23
C VAL A 262 8.17 -8.90 4.61
N SER A 263 7.89 -7.96 3.71
CA SER A 263 6.93 -6.89 3.96
C SER A 263 5.50 -7.43 4.04
N SER A 264 5.09 -8.34 3.14
CA SER A 264 3.75 -8.95 3.20
C SER A 264 3.54 -9.77 4.47
N VAL A 265 4.57 -10.45 4.96
CA VAL A 265 4.53 -11.19 6.22
C VAL A 265 4.46 -10.23 7.40
N MET A 266 5.22 -9.14 7.39
CA MET A 266 5.13 -8.13 8.46
C MET A 266 3.80 -7.41 8.48
N ASP A 267 3.23 -7.02 7.34
CA ASP A 267 1.92 -6.38 7.27
C ASP A 267 0.81 -7.34 7.75
N THR A 268 0.95 -8.63 7.45
CA THR A 268 0.03 -9.67 7.94
C THR A 268 0.17 -9.90 9.44
N VAL A 269 1.39 -9.91 9.97
CA VAL A 269 1.70 -10.16 11.39
C VAL A 269 1.42 -8.93 12.27
N MET A 270 1.48 -7.72 11.71
CA MET A 270 1.25 -6.46 12.44
C MET A 270 -0.20 -5.95 12.32
N ASN A 271 -1.03 -6.56 11.48
CA ASN A 271 -2.44 -6.20 11.37
C ASN A 271 -3.25 -6.76 12.57
N PRO A 272 -3.78 -5.89 13.45
CA PRO A 272 -4.46 -6.33 14.67
C PRO A 272 -5.73 -7.16 14.41
N THR A 273 -6.38 -7.00 13.25
CA THR A 273 -7.54 -7.83 12.89
C THR A 273 -7.14 -9.24 12.48
N ILE A 274 -5.99 -9.41 11.81
CA ILE A 274 -5.46 -10.72 11.43
C ILE A 274 -4.94 -11.46 12.66
N ILE A 275 -4.23 -10.78 13.57
CA ILE A 275 -3.79 -11.37 14.85
C ILE A 275 -5.00 -11.83 15.67
N LEU A 276 -6.04 -11.01 15.77
CA LEU A 276 -7.28 -11.36 16.46
C LEU A 276 -7.99 -12.55 15.79
N GLY A 277 -8.08 -12.55 14.46
CA GLY A 277 -8.64 -13.66 13.69
C GLY A 277 -7.87 -14.96 13.87
N ALA A 278 -6.53 -14.91 13.83
CA ALA A 278 -5.65 -16.05 14.06
C ALA A 278 -5.78 -16.59 15.50
N PHE A 279 -5.90 -15.69 16.48
CA PHE A 279 -6.14 -16.07 17.87
C PHE A 279 -7.53 -16.71 18.08
N LEU A 280 -8.58 -16.18 17.44
CA LEU A 280 -9.91 -16.77 17.45
C LEU A 280 -9.93 -18.15 16.76
N ALA A 281 -9.26 -18.28 15.62
CA ALA A 281 -9.10 -19.56 14.93
C ALA A 281 -8.34 -20.57 15.78
N TYR A 282 -7.28 -20.14 16.48
CA TYR A 282 -6.56 -20.96 17.45
C TYR A 282 -7.48 -21.42 18.60
N LEU A 283 -8.27 -20.53 19.19
CA LEU A 283 -9.25 -20.89 20.22
C LEU A 283 -10.29 -21.88 19.70
N LEU A 284 -10.72 -21.75 18.45
CA LEU A 284 -11.69 -22.64 17.80
C LEU A 284 -11.09 -24.03 17.54
N ILE A 285 -9.80 -24.12 17.16
CA ILE A 285 -9.08 -25.38 17.03
C ILE A 285 -8.89 -26.05 18.40
N VAL A 286 -8.50 -25.29 19.42
CA VAL A 286 -8.38 -25.80 20.79
C VAL A 286 -9.74 -26.25 21.32
N PHE A 287 -10.82 -25.54 20.97
CA PHE A 287 -12.19 -25.92 21.25
C PHE A 287 -12.57 -27.23 20.55
N ALA A 288 -12.29 -27.36 19.25
CA ALA A 288 -12.59 -28.58 18.49
C ALA A 288 -11.83 -29.79 19.04
N LEU A 289 -10.55 -29.64 19.39
CA LEU A 289 -9.74 -30.69 20.02
C LEU A 289 -10.22 -31.02 21.44
N GLY A 290 -10.66 -30.02 22.20
CA GLY A 290 -11.23 -30.18 23.54
C GLY A 290 -12.63 -30.83 23.52
N ALA A 291 -13.46 -30.51 22.53
CA ALA A 291 -14.76 -31.12 22.31
C ALA A 291 -14.62 -32.56 21.81
N PHE A 292 -13.72 -32.79 20.84
CA PHE A 292 -13.41 -34.12 20.31
C PHE A 292 -12.88 -35.08 21.41
N SER A 293 -11.99 -34.59 22.29
CA SER A 293 -11.50 -35.38 23.42
C SER A 293 -12.55 -35.65 24.51
N ARG A 294 -13.67 -34.93 24.53
CA ARG A 294 -14.71 -35.03 25.57
C ARG A 294 -16.06 -35.54 25.07
N LEU A 295 -16.26 -35.67 23.76
CA LEU A 295 -17.34 -36.47 23.16
C LEU A 295 -17.26 -37.95 23.57
N TYR A 296 -16.10 -38.40 24.11
CA TYR A 296 -15.94 -39.72 24.73
C TYR A 296 -16.31 -39.78 26.23
N ALA A 297 -16.53 -38.66 26.93
CA ALA A 297 -16.95 -38.63 28.34
C ALA A 297 -17.69 -37.33 28.70
N PHE A 298 -19.02 -37.35 28.61
CA PHE A 298 -19.89 -36.18 28.80
C PHE A 298 -19.90 -35.69 30.25
N LYS A 299 -19.55 -34.41 30.50
CA LYS A 299 -19.71 -33.74 31.82
C LYS A 299 -20.28 -32.31 31.70
N PRO A 300 -21.36 -31.97 32.44
CA PRO A 300 -22.15 -30.75 32.24
C PRO A 300 -21.45 -29.43 32.63
N GLN A 301 -20.44 -29.48 33.50
CA GLN A 301 -19.67 -28.28 33.89
C GLN A 301 -18.90 -27.63 32.72
N ALA A 302 -18.69 -28.38 31.62
CA ALA A 302 -18.05 -27.86 30.42
C ALA A 302 -18.97 -26.95 29.57
N LEU A 303 -20.30 -27.11 29.68
CA LEU A 303 -21.27 -26.28 28.96
C LEU A 303 -21.29 -24.84 29.49
N VAL A 304 -21.04 -24.66 30.79
CA VAL A 304 -20.96 -23.33 31.42
C VAL A 304 -19.73 -22.58 30.90
N GLY A 305 -18.57 -23.24 30.81
CA GLY A 305 -17.38 -22.65 30.21
C GLY A 305 -17.58 -22.30 28.72
N MET A 306 -18.31 -23.14 27.98
CA MET A 306 -18.65 -22.91 26.57
C MET A 306 -19.56 -21.67 26.38
N ALA A 307 -20.59 -21.52 27.21
CA ALA A 307 -21.47 -20.36 27.17
C ALA A 307 -20.72 -19.05 27.47
N ILE A 308 -19.80 -19.08 28.45
CA ILE A 308 -18.99 -17.89 28.81
C ILE A 308 -18.07 -17.48 27.66
N VAL A 309 -17.40 -18.43 26.99
CA VAL A 309 -16.52 -18.12 25.84
C VAL A 309 -17.32 -17.56 24.68
N ILE A 310 -18.50 -18.13 24.38
CA ILE A 310 -19.37 -17.61 23.31
C ILE A 310 -19.82 -16.18 23.63
N ILE A 311 -20.29 -15.93 24.86
CA ILE A 311 -20.72 -14.59 25.29
C ILE A 311 -19.57 -13.59 25.17
N ILE A 312 -18.35 -13.96 25.58
CA ILE A 312 -17.16 -13.12 25.44
C ILE A 312 -16.85 -12.85 23.96
N VAL A 313 -16.85 -13.87 23.09
CA VAL A 313 -16.57 -13.68 21.66
C VAL A 313 -17.63 -12.81 20.99
N THR A 314 -18.92 -13.03 21.30
CA THR A 314 -20.02 -12.22 20.75
C THR A 314 -20.01 -10.78 21.25
N SER A 315 -19.65 -10.54 22.52
CA SER A 315 -19.57 -9.18 23.07
C SER A 315 -18.35 -8.42 22.55
N MET A 316 -17.26 -9.11 22.20
CA MET A 316 -16.10 -8.50 21.54
C MET A 316 -16.38 -8.04 20.10
N ILE A 317 -17.33 -8.69 19.39
CA ILE A 317 -17.75 -8.31 18.04
C ILE A 317 -18.70 -7.11 18.06
N ALA A 318 -19.43 -6.90 19.16
CA ALA A 318 -20.52 -5.90 19.27
C ALA A 318 -20.10 -4.53 19.81
N LEU A 319 -18.85 -4.32 20.22
CA LEU A 319 -18.38 -3.01 20.66
C LEU A 319 -18.00 -2.14 19.46
N PRO A 320 -18.53 -0.90 19.35
CA PRO A 320 -18.12 0.02 18.29
C PRO A 320 -16.61 0.26 18.38
N GLY A 321 -15.95 0.26 17.23
CA GLY A 321 -14.50 0.38 17.17
C GLY A 321 -14.06 1.77 17.63
N VAL A 322 -12.83 1.89 18.16
CA VAL A 322 -12.17 3.19 18.39
C VAL A 322 -12.17 4.06 17.12
N LYS A 323 -12.23 3.42 15.94
CA LYS A 323 -12.41 4.06 14.61
C LYS A 323 -13.63 4.97 14.57
N ASP A 324 -14.78 4.53 15.07
CA ASP A 324 -16.05 5.27 15.00
C ASP A 324 -16.02 6.58 15.83
N ILE A 325 -15.14 6.65 16.84
CA ILE A 325 -15.00 7.81 17.74
C ILE A 325 -14.05 8.88 17.13
N LEU A 326 -13.08 8.45 16.31
CA LEU A 326 -12.07 9.34 15.70
C LEU A 326 -12.53 9.97 14.38
N HIS A 327 -13.58 9.44 13.74
CA HIS A 327 -14.07 9.94 12.46
C HIS A 327 -14.76 11.32 12.50
N THR A 328 -15.01 11.89 13.68
CA THR A 328 -15.76 13.15 13.86
C THR A 328 -15.11 14.37 13.19
N GLN A 329 -13.87 14.29 12.71
CA GLN A 329 -13.18 15.38 11.99
C GLN A 329 -12.79 15.08 10.54
N ALA A 330 -12.95 13.84 10.06
CA ALA A 330 -12.64 13.48 8.67
C ALA A 330 -13.79 13.85 7.74
N ARG A 331 -13.52 14.44 6.57
CA ARG A 331 -14.57 14.80 5.61
C ARG A 331 -14.12 14.75 4.15
N ALA A 332 -15.07 14.53 3.26
CA ALA A 332 -14.89 14.61 1.81
C ALA A 332 -15.70 15.79 1.25
N LEU A 333 -15.15 16.53 0.27
CA LEU A 333 -15.83 17.71 -0.33
C LEU A 333 -16.67 17.32 -1.53
N PRO A 334 -17.92 17.79 -1.65
CA PRO A 334 -18.76 17.46 -2.80
C PRO A 334 -18.04 17.81 -4.11
N PRO A 335 -17.83 16.85 -5.03
CA PRO A 335 -17.02 17.02 -6.21
C PRO A 335 -17.58 18.06 -7.16
N MET A 336 -16.70 18.63 -7.99
CA MET A 336 -17.12 19.44 -9.11
C MET A 336 -17.67 18.54 -10.24
N GLN A 337 -18.83 18.91 -10.81
CA GLN A 337 -19.48 18.16 -11.89
C GLN A 337 -18.54 17.97 -13.09
N THR A 338 -18.68 16.83 -13.78
CA THR A 338 -17.91 16.48 -14.97
C THR A 338 -18.02 17.60 -16.01
N MET A 339 -16.94 18.31 -16.28
CA MET A 339 -16.92 19.26 -17.40
C MET A 339 -16.72 18.50 -18.72
N MET A 340 -17.70 18.62 -19.61
CA MET A 340 -17.48 18.41 -21.05
C MET A 340 -16.88 19.71 -21.62
N PRO A 341 -15.81 19.63 -22.43
CA PRO A 341 -15.13 20.79 -22.98
C PRO A 341 -16.01 21.63 -23.91
#